data_AF-A0A0C3PHH6-F1
#
_entry.id   AF-A0A0C3PHH6-F1
#
_cell.length_a   1.000
_cell.length_b   1.000
_cell.length_c   1.000
_cell.angle_alpha   90.00
_cell.angle_beta   90.00
_cell.angle_gamma   90.00
#
_symmetry.space_group_name_H-M   'P 1'
#
loop_
_entity.id
_entity.type
_entity.pdbx_description
1 polymer ?
#
loop_
_entity_poly.entity_id
_entity_poly.type
_entity_poly.pdbx_seq_one_letter_code
_entity_poly.pdbx_strand_id
1 'polypeptide(L)'
;DFCLIPIGTGDSSVAEYIAECQKVLQKSGLTFKAHVASSAYGTNLEGRWTEVCKAIHDCHVAVHQLGAPRIATDIRIGTRTDREVIPGEGNDRKVRRVEEILASKENCI
;
A
#
# COMPACT_ATOMS: atom_id res chain seq x y z
N ASP A 1 4.52 0.91 1.86
CA ASP A 1 3.58 -0.22 1.99
C ASP A 1 2.84 -0.06 3.30
N PHE A 2 1.53 -0.22 3.29
CA PHE A 2 0.76 -0.27 4.52
C PHE A 2 -0.28 -1.39 4.47
N CYS A 3 -0.53 -2.01 5.63
CA CYS A 3 -1.58 -3.00 5.83
C CYS A 3 -2.50 -2.50 6.95
N LEU A 4 -3.80 -2.37 6.68
CA LEU A 4 -4.80 -1.91 7.62
C LEU A 4 -5.68 -3.09 8.03
N ILE A 5 -5.76 -3.34 9.34
CA ILE A 5 -6.42 -4.51 9.92
C ILE A 5 -7.51 -4.00 10.88
N PRO A 6 -8.80 -4.06 10.50
CA PRO A 6 -9.88 -3.79 11.43
C PRO A 6 -10.00 -4.95 12.44
N ILE A 7 -10.23 -4.63 13.70
CA ILE A 7 -10.29 -5.59 14.81
C ILE A 7 -11.60 -5.38 15.58
N GLY A 8 -12.26 -6.48 15.93
CA GLY A 8 -13.50 -6.45 16.72
C GLY A 8 -14.74 -6.12 15.89
N THR A 9 -14.74 -6.46 14.61
CA THR A 9 -15.85 -6.22 13.65
C THR A 9 -17.01 -7.21 13.81
N GLY A 10 -16.82 -8.30 14.55
CA GLY A 10 -17.82 -9.37 14.70
C GLY A 10 -17.94 -10.33 13.50
N ASP A 11 -17.20 -10.07 12.42
CA ASP A 11 -17.10 -10.90 11.21
C ASP A 11 -15.62 -11.19 10.90
N SER A 12 -15.33 -12.38 10.36
CA SER A 12 -14.00 -12.77 9.88
C SER A 12 -13.63 -12.13 8.54
N SER A 13 -14.61 -11.67 7.77
CA SER A 13 -14.38 -10.98 6.51
C SER A 13 -13.99 -9.53 6.73
N VAL A 14 -12.95 -9.08 6.03
CA VAL A 14 -12.49 -7.68 6.01
C VAL A 14 -12.77 -6.96 4.69
N ALA A 15 -13.42 -7.64 3.73
CA ALA A 15 -13.52 -7.19 2.34
C ALA A 15 -14.19 -5.81 2.19
N GLU A 16 -15.25 -5.54 2.94
CA GLU A 16 -15.97 -4.25 2.88
C GLU A 16 -15.10 -3.08 3.35
N TYR A 17 -14.35 -3.26 4.43
CA TYR A 17 -13.41 -2.27 4.94
C TYR A 17 -12.28 -1.98 3.96
N ILE A 18 -11.73 -3.04 3.33
CA ILE A 18 -10.69 -2.89 2.31
C ILE A 18 -11.24 -2.19 1.07
N ALA A 19 -12.47 -2.51 0.64
CA ALA A 19 -13.12 -1.83 -0.47
C ALA A 19 -13.32 -0.33 -0.19
N GLU A 20 -13.65 0.05 1.04
CA GLU A 20 -13.78 1.46 1.42
C GLU A 20 -12.43 2.19 1.42
N CYS A 21 -11.37 1.54 1.93
CA CYS A 21 -10.01 2.07 1.83
C CYS A 21 -9.64 2.32 0.36
N GLN A 22 -9.98 1.42 -0.56
CA GLN A 22 -9.72 1.61 -2.00
C GLN A 22 -10.42 2.87 -2.56
N LYS A 23 -11.68 3.13 -2.17
CA LYS A 23 -12.38 4.35 -2.59
C LYS A 23 -11.71 5.62 -2.06
N VAL A 24 -11.20 5.59 -0.82
CA VAL A 24 -10.45 6.71 -0.24
C VAL A 24 -9.15 6.94 -1.03
N LEU A 25 -8.39 5.88 -1.31
CA LEU A 25 -7.14 5.98 -2.05
C LEU A 25 -7.33 6.49 -3.48
N GLN A 26 -8.38 6.04 -4.18
CA GLN A 26 -8.74 6.55 -5.51
C GLN A 26 -9.00 8.06 -5.52
N LYS A 27 -9.58 8.61 -4.45
CA LYS A 27 -9.84 10.05 -4.31
C LYS A 27 -8.60 10.85 -3.91
N SER A 28 -7.56 10.22 -3.38
CA SER A 28 -6.34 10.91 -2.92
C SER A 28 -5.47 11.44 -4.05
N GLY A 29 -5.63 10.93 -5.29
CA GLY A 29 -4.78 11.29 -6.43
C GLY A 29 -3.34 10.75 -6.36
N LEU A 30 -3.00 9.99 -5.32
CA LEU A 30 -1.70 9.35 -5.18
C LEU A 30 -1.53 8.22 -6.20
N THR A 31 -0.29 7.99 -6.62
CA THR A 31 0.03 6.75 -7.32
C THR A 31 0.05 5.62 -6.32
N PHE A 32 -0.87 4.68 -6.48
CA PHE A 32 -0.94 3.49 -5.66
C PHE A 32 -1.10 2.26 -6.53
N LYS A 33 -0.49 1.16 -6.08
CA LYS A 33 -0.76 -0.17 -6.63
C LYS A 33 -1.43 -0.99 -5.56
N ALA A 34 -2.76 -1.03 -5.64
CA ALA A 34 -3.54 -2.04 -4.96
C ALA A 34 -3.40 -3.32 -5.76
N HIS A 35 -2.53 -4.22 -5.31
CA HIS A 35 -2.41 -5.54 -5.91
C HIS A 35 -3.56 -6.42 -5.39
N VAL A 36 -4.81 -6.07 -5.73
CA VAL A 36 -6.03 -6.80 -5.31
C VAL A 36 -5.99 -8.26 -5.78
N ALA A 37 -5.12 -8.60 -6.75
CA ALA A 37 -4.91 -9.96 -7.25
C ALA A 37 -3.54 -10.59 -6.89
N SER A 38 -2.54 -9.85 -6.36
CA SER A 38 -1.17 -10.40 -6.18
C SER A 38 -0.41 -9.99 -4.91
N SER A 39 -0.97 -9.15 -4.03
CA SER A 39 -0.42 -8.97 -2.67
C SER A 39 -1.54 -9.16 -1.65
N ALA A 40 -1.56 -10.34 -1.04
CA ALA A 40 -2.55 -10.71 -0.03
C ALA A 40 -2.46 -9.88 1.29
N TYR A 41 -1.46 -8.99 1.44
CA TYR A 41 -1.11 -8.36 2.74
C TYR A 41 -0.61 -6.92 2.67
N GLY A 42 -1.10 -6.06 1.76
CA GLY A 42 -0.75 -4.63 1.81
C GLY A 42 -1.04 -3.81 0.55
N THR A 43 -0.97 -2.48 0.69
CA THR A 43 -1.06 -1.52 -0.42
C THR A 43 0.20 -0.66 -0.50
N ASN A 44 0.78 -0.60 -1.71
CA ASN A 44 1.90 0.28 -2.00
C ASN A 44 1.40 1.68 -2.36
N LEU A 45 1.86 2.68 -1.60
CA LEU A 45 1.64 4.10 -1.84
C LEU A 45 2.97 4.78 -2.15
N GLU A 46 2.97 5.65 -3.17
CA GLU A 46 4.09 6.51 -3.52
C GLU A 46 3.61 7.96 -3.65
N GLY A 47 4.39 8.92 -3.14
CA GLY A 47 4.04 10.34 -3.17
C GLY A 47 4.75 11.14 -2.10
N ARG A 48 4.30 12.38 -1.88
CA ARG A 48 4.84 13.22 -0.80
C ARG A 48 4.46 12.62 0.55
N TRP A 49 5.39 12.69 1.50
CA TRP A 49 5.21 12.18 2.87
C TRP A 49 3.86 12.60 3.47
N THR A 50 3.53 13.89 3.41
CA THR A 50 2.31 14.45 3.98
C THR A 50 1.04 13.90 3.32
N GLU A 51 1.06 13.70 2.00
CA GLU A 51 -0.09 13.19 1.25
C GLU A 51 -0.29 11.70 1.52
N VAL A 52 0.80 10.92 1.56
CA VAL A 52 0.76 9.49 1.89
C VAL A 52 0.22 9.28 3.31
N CYS A 53 0.75 10.02 4.30
CA CYS A 53 0.26 9.93 5.67
C CYS A 53 -1.22 10.36 5.78
N LYS A 54 -1.63 11.40 5.05
CA LYS A 54 -3.03 11.83 5.00
C LYS A 54 -3.93 10.73 4.42
N ALA A 55 -3.53 10.09 3.34
CA ALA A 55 -4.31 9.01 2.74
C ALA A 55 -4.50 7.82 3.70
N ILE A 56 -3.45 7.44 4.44
CA ILE A 56 -3.53 6.39 5.47
C ILE A 56 -4.48 6.82 6.60
N HIS A 57 -4.39 8.08 7.06
CA HIS A 57 -5.32 8.63 8.05
C HIS A 57 -6.78 8.58 7.56
N ASP A 58 -7.05 9.01 6.33
CA ASP A 58 -8.41 9.04 5.79
C ASP A 58 -8.99 7.62 5.66
N CYS A 59 -8.16 6.61 5.38
CA CYS A 59 -8.57 5.21 5.42
C CYS A 59 -8.99 4.77 6.84
N HIS A 60 -8.27 5.18 7.89
CA HIS A 60 -8.67 4.90 9.28
C HIS A 60 -10.03 5.51 9.60
N VAL A 61 -10.23 6.78 9.23
CA VAL A 61 -11.49 7.50 9.46
C VAL A 61 -12.64 6.76 8.77
N ALA A 62 -12.48 6.39 7.50
CA ALA A 62 -13.52 5.70 6.75
C ALA A 62 -13.85 4.32 7.34
N VAL A 63 -12.84 3.55 7.74
CA VAL A 63 -13.05 2.23 8.38
C VAL A 63 -13.72 2.35 9.74
N HIS A 64 -13.39 3.36 10.53
CA HIS A 64 -14.10 3.65 11.79
C HIS A 64 -15.56 4.07 11.55
N GLN A 65 -15.85 4.83 10.49
CA GLN A 65 -17.23 5.18 10.12
C GLN A 65 -18.07 3.96 9.74
N LEU A 66 -17.45 2.88 9.27
CA LEU A 66 -18.10 1.59 9.02
C LEU A 66 -18.33 0.76 10.30
N GLY A 67 -17.92 1.27 11.47
CA GLY A 67 -18.19 0.63 12.76
C GLY A 67 -17.07 -0.24 13.31
N ALA A 68 -15.90 -0.30 12.67
CA ALA A 68 -14.74 -1.00 13.24
C ALA A 68 -14.28 -0.28 14.53
N PRO A 69 -14.32 -0.92 15.71
CA PRO A 69 -14.01 -0.25 16.97
C PRO A 69 -12.51 -0.01 17.16
N ARG A 70 -11.67 -0.81 16.48
CA ARG A 70 -10.21 -0.70 16.54
C ARG A 70 -9.61 -1.01 15.18
N ILE A 71 -8.53 -0.32 14.85
CA ILE A 71 -7.70 -0.56 13.68
C ILE A 71 -6.26 -0.77 14.15
N ALA A 72 -5.62 -1.84 13.69
CA ALA A 72 -4.17 -1.98 13.71
C ALA A 72 -3.62 -1.67 12.31
N THR A 73 -2.46 -1.03 12.22
CA THR A 73 -1.85 -0.73 10.93
C THR A 73 -0.35 -0.91 10.99
N ASP A 74 0.14 -1.74 10.09
CA ASP A 74 1.57 -1.94 9.86
C ASP A 74 2.00 -1.09 8.68
N ILE A 75 3.04 -0.28 8.88
CA ILE A 75 3.54 0.64 7.84
C ILE A 75 5.03 0.46 7.69
N ARG A 76 5.47 0.21 6.44
CA ARG A 76 6.87 0.32 6.02
C ARG A 76 7.01 1.54 5.12
N ILE A 77 7.71 2.57 5.62
CA ILE A 77 7.99 3.81 4.88
C ILE A 77 9.50 3.92 4.64
N GLY A 78 9.87 4.29 3.41
CA GLY A 78 11.25 4.61 3.06
C GLY A 78 11.33 5.97 2.37
N THR A 79 12.27 6.80 2.80
CA THR A 79 12.63 8.06 2.14
C THR A 79 14.09 8.00 1.71
N ARG A 80 14.48 8.82 0.73
CA ARG A 80 15.86 8.89 0.25
C ARG A 80 16.17 10.29 -0.27
N THR A 81 17.45 10.65 -0.27
CA THR A 81 17.95 11.96 -0.72
C THR A 81 19.03 11.86 -1.79
N ASP A 82 19.51 10.65 -2.09
CA ASP A 82 20.60 10.39 -3.02
C ASP A 82 20.17 10.48 -4.51
N ARG A 83 18.87 10.39 -4.78
CA ARG A 83 18.28 10.60 -6.12
C ARG A 83 16.80 10.94 -6.02
N GLU A 84 16.30 11.69 -6.99
CA GLU A 84 14.86 11.88 -7.18
C GLU A 84 14.21 10.60 -7.71
N VAL A 85 12.97 10.37 -7.27
CA VAL A 85 12.16 9.22 -7.70
C VAL A 85 10.81 9.77 -8.15
N ILE A 86 10.44 9.47 -9.38
CA ILE A 86 9.12 9.78 -9.92
C ILE A 86 8.11 8.82 -9.26
N PRO A 87 7.03 9.33 -8.63
CA PRO A 87 6.00 8.48 -8.06
C PRO A 87 5.44 7.48 -9.09
N GLY A 88 5.32 6.21 -8.70
CA GLY A 88 4.89 5.12 -9.55
C GLY A 88 6.05 4.32 -10.17
N GLU A 89 7.21 4.93 -10.35
CA GLU A 89 8.40 4.24 -10.85
C GLU A 89 9.27 3.66 -9.73
N GLY A 90 9.10 4.16 -8.49
CA GLY A 90 9.99 3.85 -7.38
C GLY A 90 10.00 2.37 -7.05
N ASN A 91 8.83 1.77 -6.85
CA ASN A 91 8.71 0.34 -6.57
C ASN A 91 8.88 -0.50 -7.84
N ASP A 92 8.37 -0.05 -8.99
CA ASP A 92 8.49 -0.78 -10.26
C ASP A 92 9.95 -0.99 -10.67
N ARG A 93 10.79 0.04 -10.50
CA ARG A 93 12.22 -0.06 -10.78
C ARG A 93 12.92 -1.08 -9.86
N LYS A 94 12.47 -1.21 -8.61
CA LYS A 94 13.02 -2.22 -7.69
C LYS A 94 12.64 -3.63 -8.14
N VAL A 95 11.38 -3.84 -8.52
CA VAL A 95 10.89 -5.13 -9.02
C VAL A 95 11.65 -5.52 -10.28
N ARG A 96 11.71 -4.63 -11.29
CA ARG A 96 12.47 -4.87 -12.52
C ARG A 96 13.92 -5.22 -12.26
N ARG A 97 14.57 -4.52 -11.32
CA ARG A 97 15.97 -4.80 -10.98
C ARG A 97 16.17 -6.20 -10.42
N VAL A 98 15.24 -6.69 -9.60
CA VAL A 98 15.27 -8.05 -9.08
C VAL A 98 15.08 -9.06 -10.22
N GLU A 99 14.10 -8.83 -11.09
CA GLU A 99 13.82 -9.69 -12.26
C GLU A 99 15.04 -9.82 -13.18
N GLU A 100 15.72 -8.71 -13.49
CA GLU A 100 16.98 -8.71 -14.26
C GLU A 100 18.06 -9.58 -13.61
N ILE A 101 18.23 -9.46 -12.29
CA ILE A 101 19.24 -10.23 -11.55
C ILE A 101 18.91 -11.73 -11.59
N LEU A 102 17.63 -12.10 -11.45
CA LEU A 102 17.20 -13.49 -11.52
C LEU A 102 17.44 -14.08 -12.91
N ALA A 103 17.03 -13.38 -13.96
CA ALA A 103 17.25 -13.80 -15.35
C ALA A 103 18.76 -13.96 -15.69
N SER A 104 19.62 -13.09 -15.15
CA SER A 104 21.06 -13.19 -15.37
C SER A 104 21.70 -14.43 -14.71
N LYS A 105 21.12 -14.93 -13.61
CA LYS A 105 21.63 -16.10 -12.89
C LYS A 105 21.19 -17.42 -13.52
N GLU A 106 20.02 -17.46 -14.14
CA GLU A 106 19.52 -18.62 -14.86
C GLU A 106 20.34 -18.92 -16.12
N ASN A 107 20.90 -17.91 -16.77
CA ASN A 107 21.79 -18.07 -17.94
C ASN A 107 23.24 -18.49 -17.60
N CYS A 108 23.58 -18.65 -16.31
CA CYS A 108 24.91 -19.05 -15.85
C CYS A 108 24.99 -20.51 -15.37
N ILE A 109 23.96 -21.33 -15.64
CA ILE A 109 23.89 -22.75 -15.27
C ILE A 109 23.87 -23.60 -16.54
#